data_AF-A0A9P5U061-F1
#
_entry.id   AF-A0A9P5U061-F1
#
_cell.length_a   1.000
_cell.length_b   1.000
_cell.length_c   1.000
_cell.angle_alpha   90.00
_cell.angle_beta   90.00
_cell.angle_gamma   90.00
#
_symmetry.space_group_name_H-M   'P 1'
#
loop_
_entity.id
_entity.type
_entity.pdbx_description
1 polymer ?
#
loop_
_entity_poly.entity_id
_entity_poly.type
_entity_poly.pdbx_seq_one_letter_code
_entity_poly.pdbx_strand_id
1 'polypeptide(L)'
;MTLDEQQEISVLVSEYAQYAFFDAITLILCFVSYGATFPGAFLLLLIIAVYSLVANGYWGRPQTAMLQGLLAQALVAWEKVTRWRYMATWGSTINLLLCDTIVAWRAYVLFQHAKFWRFTLAILVVSNISVNVADAIWDTINLGPKIAAPSILDWVSILLSLVVNGVATMLFAWKAWSYHQCMPSSTSRKTRRADNILTLLIDSGAIFCAIQAIYLVVLLLFEYNVIRSLQWPLGIADAISIIGSSFNPVAVIVLSQMDNSRLNEECTSGQPQAVTLWSENIYFSTIDMDTDEGAIS
;
A
#
# COMPACT_ATOMS: atom_id res chain seq x y z
N MET A 1 4.01 -35.21 -29.84
CA MET A 1 4.17 -33.81 -29.46
C MET A 1 4.52 -33.06 -30.72
N THR A 2 3.66 -32.14 -31.16
CA THR A 2 3.88 -31.36 -32.39
C THR A 2 4.91 -30.26 -32.14
N LEU A 3 5.49 -29.71 -33.21
CA LEU A 3 6.46 -28.62 -33.10
C LEU A 3 5.84 -27.40 -32.39
N ASP A 4 4.56 -27.16 -32.63
CA ASP A 4 3.77 -26.11 -31.97
C ASP A 4 3.67 -26.32 -30.45
N GLU A 5 3.45 -27.55 -29.98
CA GLU A 5 3.40 -27.86 -28.54
C GLU A 5 4.77 -27.64 -27.87
N GLN A 6 5.88 -27.94 -28.55
CA GLN A 6 7.21 -27.67 -28.00
C GLN A 6 7.52 -26.17 -27.91
N GLN A 7 7.08 -25.39 -28.89
CA GLN A 7 7.27 -23.96 -28.91
C GLN A 7 6.43 -23.29 -27.81
N GLU A 8 5.20 -23.73 -27.63
CA GLU A 8 4.31 -23.28 -26.55
C GLU A 8 4.90 -23.59 -25.16
N ILE A 9 5.47 -24.80 -24.98
CA ILE A 9 6.18 -25.18 -23.75
C ILE A 9 7.43 -24.32 -23.52
N SER A 10 8.21 -24.01 -24.56
CA SER A 10 9.43 -23.19 -24.41
C SER A 10 9.12 -21.75 -23.98
N VAL A 11 8.01 -21.18 -24.48
CA VAL A 11 7.53 -19.85 -24.11
C VAL A 11 7.05 -19.85 -22.66
N LEU A 12 6.25 -20.86 -22.28
CA LEU A 12 5.79 -21.04 -20.91
C LEU A 12 6.94 -21.23 -19.91
N VAL A 13 7.99 -21.98 -20.28
CA VAL A 13 9.18 -22.19 -19.43
C VAL A 13 9.98 -20.89 -19.27
N SER A 14 10.11 -20.08 -20.33
CA SER A 14 10.80 -18.79 -20.28
C SER A 14 10.05 -17.77 -19.42
N GLU A 15 8.72 -17.69 -19.58
CA GLU A 15 7.87 -16.84 -18.74
C GLU A 15 7.94 -17.28 -17.27
N TYR A 16 7.88 -18.59 -17.02
CA TYR A 16 8.00 -19.15 -15.68
C TYR A 16 9.36 -18.83 -15.03
N ALA A 17 10.46 -18.90 -15.79
CA ALA A 17 11.79 -18.56 -15.30
C ALA A 17 11.90 -17.07 -14.94
N GLN A 18 11.28 -16.19 -15.72
CA GLN A 18 11.23 -14.75 -15.43
C GLN A 18 10.38 -14.46 -14.19
N TYR A 19 9.18 -15.05 -14.09
CA TYR A 19 8.34 -14.89 -12.90
C TYR A 19 9.01 -15.44 -11.64
N ALA A 20 9.62 -16.61 -11.69
CA ALA A 20 10.36 -17.18 -10.56
C ALA A 20 11.56 -16.30 -10.15
N PHE A 21 12.22 -15.63 -11.11
CA PHE A 21 13.30 -14.69 -10.85
C PHE A 21 12.79 -13.41 -10.15
N PHE A 22 11.68 -12.83 -10.63
CA PHE A 22 11.08 -11.65 -10.00
C PHE A 22 10.47 -11.95 -8.64
N ASP A 23 9.85 -13.12 -8.48
CA ASP A 23 9.29 -13.57 -7.21
C ASP A 23 10.41 -13.82 -6.20
N ALA A 24 11.53 -14.43 -6.64
CA ALA A 24 12.72 -14.57 -5.81
C ALA A 24 13.33 -13.22 -5.42
N ILE A 25 13.40 -12.24 -6.31
CA ILE A 25 13.91 -10.89 -6.00
C ILE A 25 12.96 -10.15 -5.05
N THR A 26 11.65 -10.20 -5.29
CA THR A 26 10.64 -9.55 -4.45
C THR A 26 10.63 -10.17 -3.05
N LEU A 27 10.74 -11.49 -3.00
CA LEU A 27 10.91 -12.24 -1.77
C LEU A 27 12.22 -11.86 -1.07
N ILE A 28 13.37 -11.78 -1.77
CA ILE A 28 14.65 -11.29 -1.22
C ILE A 28 14.53 -9.85 -0.69
N LEU A 29 13.84 -8.95 -1.40
CA LEU A 29 13.64 -7.56 -0.98
C LEU A 29 12.70 -7.47 0.23
N CYS A 30 11.64 -8.27 0.27
CA CYS A 30 10.82 -8.47 1.48
C CYS A 30 11.68 -9.04 2.63
N PHE A 31 12.52 -10.03 2.36
CA PHE A 31 13.40 -10.66 3.34
C PHE A 31 14.49 -9.72 3.86
N VAL A 32 14.98 -8.77 3.05
CA VAL A 32 15.92 -7.71 3.49
C VAL A 32 15.17 -6.66 4.34
N SER A 33 13.91 -6.37 4.00
CA SER A 33 13.05 -5.44 4.75
C SER A 33 12.65 -6.00 6.13
N TYR A 34 12.43 -7.32 6.23
CA TYR A 34 12.07 -8.02 7.46
C TYR A 34 13.28 -8.60 8.22
N GLY A 35 14.41 -8.81 7.54
CA GLY A 35 15.62 -9.48 8.05
C GLY A 35 16.37 -8.75 9.17
N ALA A 36 15.99 -7.51 9.48
CA ALA A 36 16.49 -6.80 10.66
C ALA A 36 15.97 -7.40 11.98
N THR A 37 14.97 -8.29 11.96
CA THR A 37 14.31 -8.78 13.19
C THR A 37 14.51 -10.26 13.55
N PHE A 38 14.77 -11.20 12.62
CA PHE A 38 14.91 -12.64 12.98
C PHE A 38 15.83 -13.48 12.04
N PRO A 39 17.11 -13.70 12.39
CA PRO A 39 18.09 -14.40 11.54
C PRO A 39 17.99 -15.94 11.50
N GLY A 40 17.26 -16.58 12.43
CA GLY A 40 17.19 -18.05 12.54
C GLY A 40 16.38 -18.75 11.45
N ALA A 41 15.33 -18.10 10.93
CA ALA A 41 14.45 -18.68 9.89
C ALA A 41 15.13 -18.75 8.51
N PHE A 42 16.15 -17.91 8.29
CA PHE A 42 16.91 -17.77 7.05
C PHE A 42 17.69 -19.05 6.68
N LEU A 43 18.31 -19.68 7.68
CA LEU A 43 19.18 -20.86 7.48
C LEU A 43 18.36 -22.12 7.15
N LEU A 44 17.17 -22.26 7.73
CA LEU A 44 16.31 -23.42 7.53
C LEU A 44 15.76 -23.50 6.10
N LEU A 45 15.34 -22.35 5.55
CA LEU A 45 14.74 -22.28 4.21
C LEU A 45 15.77 -22.47 3.09
N LEU A 46 17.01 -22.00 3.29
CA LEU A 46 18.13 -22.23 2.36
C LEU A 46 18.46 -23.72 2.23
N ILE A 47 18.46 -24.45 3.35
CA ILE A 47 18.73 -25.89 3.39
C ILE A 47 17.65 -26.67 2.62
N ILE A 48 16.38 -26.29 2.74
CA ILE A 48 15.26 -26.93 2.03
C ILE A 48 15.36 -26.71 0.51
N ALA A 49 15.75 -25.51 0.06
CA ALA A 49 15.90 -25.20 -1.35
C ALA A 49 17.05 -25.99 -2.00
N VAL A 50 18.21 -26.09 -1.32
CA VAL A 50 19.37 -26.85 -1.82
C VAL A 50 19.07 -28.35 -1.86
N TYR A 51 18.40 -28.88 -0.83
CA TYR A 51 18.00 -30.29 -0.79
C TYR A 51 17.08 -30.67 -1.95
N SER A 52 16.13 -29.79 -2.29
CA SER A 52 15.18 -30.00 -3.39
C SER A 52 15.86 -29.96 -4.78
N LEU A 53 16.96 -29.22 -4.92
CA LEU A 53 17.75 -29.15 -6.15
C LEU A 53 18.58 -30.43 -6.37
N VAL A 54 19.15 -30.98 -5.29
CA VAL A 54 20.00 -32.17 -5.34
C VAL A 54 19.18 -33.45 -5.52
N ALA A 55 17.99 -33.54 -4.93
CA ALA A 55 17.13 -34.73 -5.01
C ALA A 55 16.61 -35.03 -6.43
N ASN A 56 16.58 -34.05 -7.33
CA ASN A 56 16.02 -34.18 -8.68
C ASN A 56 17.05 -34.62 -9.76
N GLY A 57 18.27 -35.00 -9.37
CA GLY A 57 19.38 -35.28 -10.28
C GLY A 57 19.52 -36.70 -10.88
N TYR A 58 18.57 -37.62 -10.70
CA TYR A 58 18.74 -39.01 -11.19
C TYR A 58 17.97 -39.32 -12.47
N TRP A 59 18.71 -39.37 -13.57
CA TRP A 59 18.27 -39.73 -14.92
C TRP A 59 18.31 -41.25 -15.18
N GLY A 60 17.28 -41.75 -15.87
CA GLY A 60 17.43 -42.91 -16.77
C GLY A 60 16.50 -44.11 -16.56
N ARG A 61 15.18 -43.95 -16.72
CA ARG A 61 14.20 -45.02 -17.04
C ARG A 61 12.99 -44.43 -17.82
N PRO A 62 12.19 -45.23 -18.55
CA PRO A 62 11.50 -44.80 -19.77
C PRO A 62 10.35 -43.82 -19.48
N GLN A 63 10.39 -42.69 -20.20
CA GLN A 63 9.83 -41.41 -19.76
C GLN A 63 8.33 -41.22 -19.98
N THR A 64 7.57 -42.09 -20.62
CA THR A 64 6.20 -41.71 -21.03
C THR A 64 5.18 -41.71 -19.88
N ALA A 65 5.18 -42.73 -19.02
CA ALA A 65 4.30 -42.77 -17.85
C ALA A 65 4.77 -41.81 -16.73
N MET A 66 6.10 -41.66 -16.58
CA MET A 66 6.69 -40.72 -15.62
C MET A 66 6.47 -39.27 -16.04
N LEU A 67 6.58 -38.94 -17.33
CA LEU A 67 6.30 -37.60 -17.85
C LEU A 67 4.83 -37.24 -17.71
N GLN A 68 3.91 -38.18 -17.97
CA GLN A 68 2.48 -37.95 -17.72
C GLN A 68 2.19 -37.73 -16.23
N GLY A 69 2.81 -38.52 -15.35
CA GLY A 69 2.71 -38.32 -13.89
C GLY A 69 3.29 -36.98 -13.44
N LEU A 70 4.43 -36.58 -14.01
CA LEU A 70 5.08 -35.29 -13.73
C LEU A 70 4.24 -34.12 -14.25
N LEU A 71 3.66 -34.22 -15.44
CA LEU A 71 2.75 -33.21 -15.99
C LEU A 71 1.49 -33.10 -15.14
N ALA A 72 0.89 -34.21 -14.70
CA ALA A 72 -0.24 -34.19 -13.79
C ALA A 72 0.11 -33.53 -12.44
N GLN A 73 1.29 -33.86 -11.87
CA GLN A 73 1.78 -33.23 -10.64
C GLN A 73 2.12 -31.75 -10.85
N ALA A 74 2.70 -31.37 -11.99
CA ALA A 74 3.01 -30.00 -12.34
C ALA A 74 1.74 -29.16 -12.51
N LEU A 75 0.68 -29.71 -13.12
CA LEU A 75 -0.62 -29.06 -13.24
C LEU A 75 -1.28 -28.88 -11.87
N VAL A 76 -1.26 -29.90 -11.00
CA VAL A 76 -1.78 -29.80 -9.63
C VAL A 76 -0.96 -28.81 -8.78
N ALA A 77 0.37 -28.79 -8.94
CA ALA A 77 1.25 -27.84 -8.28
C ALA A 77 0.98 -26.42 -8.79
N TRP A 78 0.80 -26.25 -10.11
CA TRP A 78 0.48 -24.98 -10.75
C TRP A 78 -0.81 -24.40 -10.19
N GLU A 79 -1.88 -25.19 -10.10
CA GLU A 79 -3.17 -24.78 -9.52
C GLU A 79 -3.05 -24.31 -8.06
N LYS A 80 -2.15 -24.95 -7.28
CA LYS A 80 -1.86 -24.53 -5.91
C LYS A 80 -1.06 -23.23 -5.86
N VAL A 81 -0.03 -23.08 -6.70
CA VAL A 81 0.80 -21.86 -6.77
C VAL A 81 -0.03 -20.66 -7.24
N THR A 82 -0.95 -20.86 -8.20
CA THR A 82 -1.84 -19.78 -8.64
C THR A 82 -2.68 -19.26 -7.47
N ARG A 83 -3.27 -20.15 -6.66
CA ARG A 83 -4.02 -19.75 -5.45
C ARG A 83 -3.21 -18.90 -4.48
N TRP A 84 -1.94 -19.24 -4.24
CA TRP A 84 -1.05 -18.43 -3.39
C TRP A 84 -0.76 -17.06 -3.98
N ARG A 85 -0.55 -16.99 -5.30
CA ARG A 85 -0.33 -15.73 -5.99
C ARG A 85 -1.54 -14.79 -5.88
N TYR A 86 -2.76 -15.33 -5.90
CA TYR A 86 -3.96 -14.52 -5.62
C TYR A 86 -4.01 -14.04 -4.18
N MET A 87 -3.66 -14.87 -3.19
CA MET A 87 -3.57 -14.39 -1.81
C MET A 87 -2.55 -13.25 -1.63
N ALA A 88 -1.49 -13.21 -2.45
CA ALA A 88 -0.52 -12.12 -2.42
C ALA A 88 -1.07 -10.78 -2.93
N THR A 89 -1.97 -10.77 -3.93
CA THR A 89 -2.56 -9.51 -4.46
C THR A 89 -3.47 -8.81 -3.45
N TRP A 90 -4.10 -9.57 -2.55
CA TRP A 90 -4.85 -9.03 -1.42
C TRP A 90 -3.96 -8.21 -0.48
N GLY A 91 -2.70 -8.60 -0.29
CA GLY A 91 -1.74 -7.86 0.53
C GLY A 91 -1.52 -6.45 -0.01
N SER A 92 -1.29 -6.31 -1.32
CA SER A 92 -1.14 -5.01 -1.97
C SER A 92 -2.42 -4.17 -1.87
N THR A 93 -3.59 -4.79 -2.08
CA THR A 93 -4.89 -4.10 -1.99
C THR A 93 -5.15 -3.56 -0.58
N ILE A 94 -4.92 -4.37 0.45
CA ILE A 94 -5.09 -3.95 1.85
C ILE A 94 -4.12 -2.83 2.20
N ASN A 95 -2.86 -2.93 1.77
CA ASN A 95 -1.87 -1.90 2.02
C ASN A 95 -2.23 -0.56 1.36
N LEU A 96 -2.71 -0.59 0.11
CA LEU A 96 -3.23 0.57 -0.59
C LEU A 96 -4.42 1.20 0.17
N LEU A 97 -5.41 0.38 0.56
CA LEU A 97 -6.58 0.84 1.31
C LEU A 97 -6.22 1.45 2.67
N LEU A 98 -5.27 0.86 3.38
CA LEU A 98 -4.76 1.41 4.64
C LEU A 98 -4.11 2.78 4.42
N CYS A 99 -3.31 2.93 3.37
CA CYS A 99 -2.67 4.20 3.03
C CYS A 99 -3.70 5.29 2.72
N ASP A 100 -4.68 4.99 1.88
CA ASP A 100 -5.75 5.93 1.50
C ASP A 100 -6.59 6.32 2.72
N THR A 101 -6.91 5.33 3.57
CA THR A 101 -7.66 5.55 4.82
C THR A 101 -6.87 6.43 5.79
N ILE A 102 -5.56 6.23 5.93
CA ILE A 102 -4.70 7.08 6.78
C ILE A 102 -4.68 8.51 6.26
N VAL A 103 -4.53 8.72 4.95
CA VAL A 103 -4.50 10.06 4.35
C VAL A 103 -5.86 10.76 4.54
N ALA A 104 -6.97 10.07 4.26
CA ALA A 104 -8.31 10.59 4.44
C ALA A 104 -8.66 10.85 5.92
N TRP A 105 -8.21 9.98 6.83
CA TRP A 105 -8.35 10.18 8.28
C TRP A 105 -7.67 11.47 8.73
N ARG A 106 -6.46 11.75 8.24
CA ARG A 106 -5.76 13.00 8.59
C ARG A 106 -6.57 14.21 8.11
N ALA A 107 -7.08 14.17 6.87
CA ALA A 107 -7.90 15.26 6.35
C ALA A 107 -9.17 15.42 7.21
N TYR A 108 -9.81 14.32 7.59
CA TYR A 108 -10.97 14.32 8.47
C TYR A 108 -10.69 14.99 9.83
N VAL A 109 -9.55 14.66 10.46
CA VAL A 109 -9.11 15.29 11.73
C VAL A 109 -8.84 16.78 11.56
N LEU A 110 -8.37 17.25 10.41
CA LEU A 110 -8.13 18.68 10.17
C LEU A 110 -9.43 19.49 9.97
N PHE A 111 -10.49 18.86 9.48
CA PHE A 111 -11.76 19.52 9.11
C PHE A 111 -12.91 19.23 10.08
N GLN A 112 -12.64 19.08 11.39
CA GLN A 112 -13.66 18.76 12.40
C GLN A 112 -14.90 19.67 12.35
N HIS A 113 -14.71 20.97 12.10
CA HIS A 113 -15.78 21.97 12.11
C HIS A 113 -16.58 22.04 10.79
N ALA A 114 -16.05 21.54 9.67
CA ALA A 114 -16.69 21.67 8.37
C ALA A 114 -17.43 20.38 7.98
N LYS A 115 -18.72 20.28 8.33
CA LYS A 115 -19.57 19.10 8.11
C LYS A 115 -19.55 18.61 6.64
N PHE A 116 -19.53 19.54 5.68
CA PHE A 116 -19.51 19.22 4.24
C PHE A 116 -18.28 18.39 3.85
N TRP A 117 -17.06 18.84 4.22
CA TRP A 117 -15.82 18.14 3.87
C TRP A 117 -15.70 16.77 4.53
N ARG A 118 -16.22 16.63 5.75
CA ARG A 118 -16.27 15.34 6.45
C ARG A 118 -17.13 14.32 5.70
N PHE A 119 -18.31 14.75 5.24
CA PHE A 119 -19.21 13.88 4.48
C PHE A 119 -18.61 13.49 3.12
N THR A 120 -18.03 14.45 2.40
CA THR A 120 -17.35 14.19 1.11
C THR A 120 -16.20 13.20 1.27
N LEU A 121 -15.32 13.37 2.26
CA LEU A 121 -14.22 12.44 2.53
C LEU A 121 -14.71 11.04 2.90
N ALA A 122 -15.76 10.95 3.72
CA ALA A 122 -16.33 9.66 4.11
C ALA A 122 -16.89 8.89 2.90
N ILE A 123 -17.65 9.55 2.04
CA ILE A 123 -18.15 8.94 0.79
C ILE A 123 -16.99 8.47 -0.09
N LEU A 124 -15.95 9.30 -0.20
CA LEU A 124 -14.81 9.03 -1.07
C LEU A 124 -14.03 7.79 -0.59
N VAL A 125 -13.79 7.66 0.72
CA VAL A 125 -13.16 6.47 1.33
C VAL A 125 -14.02 5.23 1.16
N VAL A 126 -15.33 5.31 1.43
CA VAL A 126 -16.24 4.16 1.28
C VAL A 126 -16.31 3.69 -0.17
N SER A 127 -16.36 4.63 -1.12
CA SER A 127 -16.34 4.33 -2.55
C SER A 127 -15.03 3.65 -2.94
N ASN A 128 -13.90 4.15 -2.46
CA ASN A 128 -12.59 3.58 -2.72
C ASN A 128 -12.45 2.16 -2.19
N ILE A 129 -12.88 1.90 -0.95
CA ILE A 129 -12.91 0.55 -0.36
C ILE A 129 -13.78 -0.38 -1.21
N SER A 130 -14.98 0.07 -1.59
CA SER A 130 -15.94 -0.74 -2.35
C SER A 130 -15.38 -1.15 -3.72
N VAL A 131 -14.75 -0.22 -4.44
CA VAL A 131 -14.16 -0.48 -5.76
C VAL A 131 -12.96 -1.42 -5.67
N ASN A 132 -12.02 -1.18 -4.74
CA ASN A 132 -10.85 -2.05 -4.57
C ASN A 132 -11.23 -3.47 -4.13
N VAL A 133 -12.25 -3.61 -3.28
CA VAL A 133 -12.77 -4.94 -2.88
C VAL A 133 -13.46 -5.62 -4.06
N ALA A 134 -14.25 -4.88 -4.85
CA ALA A 134 -14.89 -5.43 -6.05
C ALA A 134 -13.86 -5.89 -7.08
N ASP A 135 -12.77 -5.13 -7.26
CA ASP A 135 -11.63 -5.44 -8.12
C ASP A 135 -10.95 -6.75 -7.69
N ALA A 136 -10.56 -6.84 -6.41
CA ALA A 136 -9.93 -8.06 -5.86
C ALA A 136 -10.83 -9.30 -5.95
N ILE A 137 -12.15 -9.14 -5.78
CA ILE A 137 -13.12 -10.24 -5.98
C ILE A 137 -13.22 -10.61 -7.45
N TRP A 138 -13.26 -9.63 -8.36
CA TRP A 138 -13.34 -9.85 -9.80
C TRP A 138 -12.13 -10.62 -10.33
N ASP A 139 -10.93 -10.28 -9.87
CA ASP A 139 -9.70 -11.01 -10.14
C ASP A 139 -9.76 -12.46 -9.64
N THR A 140 -10.39 -12.68 -8.48
CA THR A 140 -10.54 -14.00 -7.89
C THR A 140 -11.59 -14.86 -8.63
N ILE A 141 -12.57 -14.26 -9.31
CA ILE A 141 -13.61 -15.00 -10.04
C ILE A 141 -13.19 -15.28 -11.49
N ASN A 142 -12.49 -14.35 -12.15
CA ASN A 142 -12.13 -14.47 -13.56
C ASN A 142 -10.86 -15.29 -13.84
N LEU A 143 -10.53 -16.22 -12.95
CA LEU A 143 -9.39 -17.15 -12.99
C LEU A 143 -9.43 -18.17 -14.15
N GLY A 144 -10.24 -17.95 -15.17
CA GLY A 144 -10.25 -18.79 -16.35
C GLY A 144 -8.88 -18.80 -17.04
N PRO A 145 -8.55 -19.84 -17.81
CA PRO A 145 -7.24 -20.01 -18.48
C PRO A 145 -6.93 -18.98 -19.58
N LYS A 146 -7.70 -17.90 -19.67
CA LYS A 146 -7.39 -16.78 -20.56
C LYS A 146 -6.39 -15.90 -19.84
N ILE A 147 -5.22 -15.75 -20.45
CA ILE A 147 -4.21 -14.73 -20.13
C ILE A 147 -4.97 -13.43 -19.82
N ALA A 148 -5.03 -13.09 -18.55
CA ALA A 148 -5.89 -12.02 -18.05
C ALA A 148 -5.41 -10.70 -18.65
N ALA A 149 -6.17 -10.18 -19.60
CA ALA A 149 -6.05 -8.78 -19.96
C ALA A 149 -6.44 -7.97 -18.70
N PRO A 150 -5.73 -6.87 -18.41
CA PRO A 150 -6.10 -5.98 -17.32
C PRO A 150 -7.59 -5.64 -17.39
N SER A 151 -8.27 -5.73 -16.25
CA SER A 151 -9.68 -5.41 -16.20
C SER A 151 -9.86 -3.89 -16.26
N ILE A 152 -11.06 -3.47 -16.66
CA ILE A 152 -11.45 -2.06 -16.51
C ILE A 152 -11.38 -1.64 -15.04
N LEU A 153 -11.58 -2.59 -14.11
CA LEU A 153 -11.56 -2.34 -12.68
C LEU A 153 -10.16 -2.00 -12.16
N ASP A 154 -9.09 -2.61 -12.68
CA ASP A 154 -7.71 -2.41 -12.24
C ASP A 154 -7.30 -0.92 -12.32
N TRP A 155 -7.53 -0.27 -13.46
CA TRP A 155 -7.16 1.14 -13.60
C TRP A 155 -8.15 2.08 -12.92
N VAL A 156 -9.42 1.68 -12.78
CA VAL A 156 -10.44 2.46 -12.06
C VAL A 156 -10.16 2.46 -10.56
N SER A 157 -9.72 1.34 -9.97
CA SER A 157 -9.38 1.24 -8.55
C SER A 157 -8.19 2.13 -8.20
N ILE A 158 -7.15 2.12 -9.03
CA ILE A 158 -5.98 3.00 -8.89
C ILE A 158 -6.35 4.48 -9.12
N LEU A 159 -7.15 4.79 -10.13
CA LEU A 159 -7.60 6.16 -10.39
C LEU A 159 -8.42 6.70 -9.21
N LEU A 160 -9.31 5.89 -8.64
CA LEU A 160 -10.13 6.31 -7.50
C LEU A 160 -9.26 6.55 -6.26
N SER A 161 -8.29 5.67 -6.00
CA SER A 161 -7.28 5.86 -4.95
C SER A 161 -6.50 7.17 -5.14
N LEU A 162 -6.04 7.45 -6.36
CA LEU A 162 -5.36 8.70 -6.72
C LEU A 162 -6.25 9.92 -6.47
N VAL A 163 -7.54 9.85 -6.79
CA VAL A 163 -8.50 10.94 -6.52
C VAL A 163 -8.68 11.15 -5.02
N VAL A 164 -8.79 10.08 -4.22
CA VAL A 164 -8.92 10.17 -2.75
C VAL A 164 -7.71 10.90 -2.16
N ASN A 165 -6.51 10.47 -2.52
CA ASN A 165 -5.28 11.07 -2.03
C ASN A 165 -5.09 12.49 -2.55
N GLY A 166 -5.35 12.72 -3.83
CA GLY A 166 -5.26 14.04 -4.45
C GLY A 166 -6.18 15.06 -3.78
N VAL A 167 -7.45 14.70 -3.55
CA VAL A 167 -8.41 15.57 -2.85
C VAL A 167 -7.97 15.84 -1.42
N ALA A 168 -7.51 14.81 -0.69
CA ALA A 168 -7.03 14.99 0.68
C ALA A 168 -5.81 15.94 0.73
N THR A 169 -4.80 15.71 -0.11
CA THR A 169 -3.60 16.56 -0.20
C THR A 169 -3.95 17.98 -0.63
N MET A 170 -4.86 18.17 -1.58
CA MET A 170 -5.35 19.50 -1.98
C MET A 170 -6.06 20.22 -0.84
N LEU A 171 -6.87 19.52 -0.03
CA LEU A 171 -7.52 20.09 1.14
C LEU A 171 -6.51 20.55 2.19
N PHE A 172 -5.44 19.77 2.41
CA PHE A 172 -4.32 20.18 3.27
C PHE A 172 -3.64 21.44 2.74
N ALA A 173 -3.26 21.45 1.46
CA ALA A 173 -2.59 22.58 0.83
C ALA A 173 -3.45 23.84 0.87
N TRP A 174 -4.75 23.73 0.59
CA TRP A 174 -5.67 24.86 0.65
C TRP A 174 -5.79 25.42 2.07
N LYS A 175 -5.87 24.55 3.09
CA LYS A 175 -5.94 25.01 4.48
C LYS A 175 -4.64 25.67 4.94
N ALA A 176 -3.48 25.12 4.55
CA ALA A 176 -2.18 25.75 4.80
C ALA A 176 -2.10 27.14 4.17
N TRP A 177 -2.54 27.25 2.91
CA TRP A 177 -2.57 28.51 2.17
C TRP A 177 -3.51 29.54 2.81
N SER A 178 -4.70 29.12 3.24
CA SER A 178 -5.66 29.99 3.93
C SER A 178 -5.10 30.49 5.28
N TYR A 179 -4.36 29.64 6.00
CA TYR A 179 -3.74 30.03 7.26
C TYR A 179 -2.64 31.07 7.05
N HIS A 180 -1.78 30.85 6.06
CA HIS A 180 -0.72 31.79 5.69
C HIS A 180 -1.24 33.17 5.28
N GLN A 181 -2.37 33.24 4.56
CA GLN A 181 -2.95 34.52 4.17
C GLN A 181 -3.58 35.29 5.34
N CYS A 182 -4.16 34.59 6.32
CA CYS A 182 -4.87 35.23 7.42
C CYS A 182 -3.94 35.68 8.57
N MET A 183 -2.68 35.26 8.60
CA MET A 183 -1.75 35.61 9.68
C MET A 183 -0.89 36.85 9.36
N PRO A 184 -1.02 37.94 10.15
CA PRO A 184 -0.08 39.04 10.13
C PRO A 184 1.32 38.58 10.55
N SER A 185 2.34 39.14 9.93
CA SER A 185 3.77 38.77 10.04
C SER A 185 4.39 38.91 11.45
N SER A 186 3.62 39.34 12.46
CA SER A 186 4.07 39.55 13.83
C SER A 186 3.79 38.39 14.81
N THR A 187 3.16 37.29 14.37
CA THR A 187 2.62 36.28 15.31
C THR A 187 3.60 35.15 15.65
N SER A 188 4.11 35.19 16.90
CA SER A 188 4.64 34.15 17.81
C SER A 188 5.36 32.88 17.30
N ARG A 189 6.38 32.43 18.03
CA ARG A 189 7.21 31.25 17.74
C ARG A 189 6.45 29.90 17.69
N LYS A 190 5.25 29.81 18.31
CA LYS A 190 4.45 28.56 18.39
C LYS A 190 3.78 28.18 17.06
N THR A 191 3.41 29.15 16.23
CA THR A 191 2.74 28.92 14.94
C THR A 191 3.65 28.29 13.89
N ARG A 192 4.95 28.61 13.93
CA ARG A 192 5.95 28.00 13.04
C ARG A 192 6.04 26.47 13.18
N ARG A 193 5.63 25.88 14.33
CA ARG A 193 5.65 24.42 14.52
C ARG A 193 4.57 23.74 13.69
N ALA A 194 3.32 24.22 13.80
CA ALA A 194 2.20 23.66 13.05
C ALA A 194 2.42 23.78 11.53
N ASP A 195 2.98 24.91 11.07
CA ASP A 195 3.28 25.13 9.65
C ASP A 195 4.32 24.14 9.11
N ASN A 196 5.38 23.84 9.86
CA ASN A 196 6.39 22.87 9.43
C ASN A 196 5.83 21.45 9.32
N ILE A 197 4.99 21.04 10.28
CA ILE A 197 4.35 19.72 10.27
C ILE A 197 3.38 19.62 9.08
N LEU A 198 2.58 20.65 8.87
CA LEU A 198 1.59 20.71 7.78
C LEU A 198 2.28 20.65 6.41
N THR A 199 3.41 21.35 6.27
CA THR A 199 4.23 21.35 5.03
C THR A 199 4.80 19.97 4.76
N LEU A 200 5.37 19.29 5.77
CA LEU A 200 5.92 17.94 5.61
C LEU A 200 4.81 16.92 5.24
N LEU A 201 3.61 17.11 5.78
CA LEU A 201 2.44 16.31 5.42
C LEU A 201 2.02 16.51 3.96
N ILE A 202 2.05 17.76 3.48
CA ILE A 202 1.72 18.10 2.09
C ILE A 202 2.78 17.52 1.15
N ASP A 203 4.06 17.67 1.47
CA ASP A 203 5.16 17.18 0.64
C ASP A 203 5.12 15.65 0.51
N SER A 204 4.91 14.92 1.62
CA SER A 204 4.79 13.45 1.59
C SER A 204 3.56 12.97 0.82
N GLY A 205 2.41 13.62 1.00
CA GLY A 205 1.19 13.29 0.25
C GLY A 205 1.32 13.59 -1.25
N ALA A 206 2.00 14.69 -1.62
CA ALA A 206 2.23 15.05 -3.01
C ALA A 206 3.16 14.07 -3.73
N ILE A 207 4.23 13.62 -3.05
CA ILE A 207 5.13 12.57 -3.57
C ILE A 207 4.34 11.28 -3.80
N PHE A 208 3.49 10.88 -2.85
CA PHE A 208 2.66 9.69 -3.02
C PHE A 208 1.69 9.80 -4.20
N CYS A 209 1.00 10.94 -4.34
CA CYS A 209 0.13 11.19 -5.50
C CYS A 209 0.91 11.15 -6.82
N ALA A 210 2.13 11.67 -6.85
CA ALA A 210 2.97 11.63 -8.05
C ALA A 210 3.37 10.18 -8.41
N ILE A 211 3.74 9.37 -7.43
CA ILE A 211 4.04 7.94 -7.63
C ILE A 211 2.81 7.20 -8.17
N GLN A 212 1.64 7.39 -7.56
CA GLN A 212 0.38 6.78 -8.01
C GLN A 212 0.00 7.24 -9.43
N ALA A 213 0.20 8.52 -9.77
CA ALA A 213 -0.05 9.02 -11.10
C ALA A 213 0.88 8.39 -12.14
N ILE A 214 2.18 8.28 -11.84
CA ILE A 214 3.14 7.59 -12.71
C ILE A 214 2.74 6.13 -12.92
N TYR A 215 2.38 5.42 -11.84
CA TYR A 215 1.91 4.05 -11.90
C TYR A 215 0.67 3.90 -12.78
N LEU A 216 -0.33 4.77 -12.62
CA LEU A 216 -1.53 4.80 -13.44
C LEU A 216 -1.20 5.02 -14.93
N VAL A 217 -0.28 5.94 -15.25
CA VAL A 217 0.14 6.16 -16.64
C VAL A 217 0.80 4.91 -17.21
N VAL A 218 1.71 4.27 -16.47
CA VAL A 218 2.37 3.03 -16.91
C VAL A 218 1.34 1.92 -17.14
N LEU A 219 0.38 1.77 -16.23
CA LEU A 219 -0.69 0.78 -16.36
C LEU A 219 -1.55 1.03 -17.61
N LEU A 220 -1.97 2.27 -17.85
CA LEU A 220 -2.74 2.62 -19.04
C LEU A 220 -1.94 2.35 -20.32
N LEU A 221 -0.65 2.71 -20.36
CA LEU A 221 0.21 2.42 -21.51
C LEU A 221 0.36 0.92 -21.78
N PHE A 222 0.38 0.10 -20.72
CA PHE A 222 0.42 -1.35 -20.83
C PHE A 222 -0.91 -1.89 -21.40
N GLU A 223 -2.05 -1.44 -20.88
CA GLU A 223 -3.39 -1.84 -21.31
C GLU A 223 -3.67 -1.49 -22.78
N TYR A 224 -3.27 -0.29 -23.21
CA TYR A 224 -3.38 0.14 -24.61
C TYR A 224 -2.31 -0.48 -25.53
N ASN A 225 -1.60 -1.51 -25.08
CA ASN A 225 -0.58 -2.25 -25.82
C ASN A 225 0.60 -1.40 -26.34
N VAL A 226 0.83 -0.20 -25.79
CA VAL A 226 1.93 0.68 -26.23
C VAL A 226 3.28 0.13 -25.81
N ILE A 227 3.35 -0.42 -24.58
CA ILE A 227 4.57 -0.96 -23.98
C ILE A 227 4.45 -2.45 -23.64
N ARG A 228 3.53 -3.19 -24.28
CA ARG A 228 3.25 -4.60 -23.92
C ARG A 228 4.48 -5.52 -23.99
N SER A 229 5.43 -5.22 -24.88
CA SER A 229 6.70 -5.94 -25.01
C SER A 229 7.64 -5.74 -23.82
N LEU A 230 7.36 -4.75 -22.97
CA LEU A 230 8.13 -4.39 -21.79
C LEU A 230 7.23 -4.70 -20.58
N GLN A 231 7.26 -5.94 -20.07
CA GLN A 231 6.55 -6.29 -18.83
C GLN A 231 7.27 -5.75 -17.57
N TRP A 232 8.58 -5.54 -17.66
CA TRP A 232 9.41 -5.06 -16.56
C TRP A 232 9.05 -3.66 -15.99
N PRO A 233 8.60 -2.65 -16.78
CA PRO A 233 8.22 -1.34 -16.25
C PRO A 233 7.03 -1.43 -15.31
N LEU A 234 6.06 -2.33 -15.57
CA LEU A 234 4.90 -2.52 -14.71
C LEU A 234 5.31 -3.08 -13.35
N GLY A 235 6.20 -4.09 -13.32
CA GLY A 235 6.72 -4.66 -12.07
C GLY A 235 7.55 -3.65 -11.27
N ILE A 236 8.35 -2.82 -11.93
CA ILE A 236 9.09 -1.74 -11.26
C ILE A 236 8.13 -0.69 -10.69
N ALA A 237 7.13 -0.27 -11.48
CA ALA A 237 6.19 0.76 -11.05
C ALA A 237 5.32 0.28 -9.88
N ASP A 238 4.91 -0.99 -9.89
CA ASP A 238 4.22 -1.64 -8.77
C ASP A 238 5.09 -1.67 -7.51
N ALA A 239 6.35 -2.11 -7.62
CA ALA A 239 7.29 -2.12 -6.51
C ALA A 239 7.52 -0.71 -5.92
N ILE A 240 7.67 0.31 -6.76
CA ILE A 240 7.81 1.71 -6.33
C ILE A 240 6.52 2.19 -5.64
N SER A 241 5.35 1.81 -6.12
CA SER A 241 4.06 2.14 -5.50
C SER A 241 3.93 1.54 -4.11
N ILE A 242 4.30 0.26 -3.96
CA ILE A 242 4.31 -0.45 -2.67
C ILE A 242 5.27 0.23 -1.68
N ILE A 243 6.50 0.52 -2.11
CA ILE A 243 7.48 1.22 -1.26
C ILE A 243 6.96 2.63 -0.92
N GLY A 244 6.40 3.34 -1.91
CA GLY A 244 5.80 4.67 -1.77
C GLY A 244 4.75 4.72 -0.67
N SER A 245 3.86 3.73 -0.65
CA SER A 245 2.77 3.63 0.32
C SER A 245 3.28 3.51 1.77
N SER A 246 4.42 2.84 1.97
CA SER A 246 5.01 2.62 3.31
C SER A 246 5.57 3.89 3.96
N PHE A 247 5.87 4.95 3.19
CA PHE A 247 6.40 6.20 3.74
C PHE A 247 5.38 7.01 4.54
N ASN A 248 4.09 6.86 4.22
CA ASN A 248 3.02 7.61 4.88
C ASN A 248 2.94 7.37 6.40
N PRO A 249 2.86 6.12 6.90
CA PRO A 249 2.86 5.86 8.34
C PRO A 249 4.19 6.23 9.01
N VAL A 250 5.33 6.02 8.33
CA VAL A 250 6.66 6.37 8.86
C VAL A 250 6.77 7.87 9.13
N ALA A 251 6.29 8.71 8.20
CA ALA A 251 6.29 10.16 8.38
C ALA A 251 5.53 10.59 9.65
N VAL A 252 4.41 9.92 9.97
CA VAL A 252 3.63 10.22 11.18
C VAL A 252 4.34 9.79 12.45
N ILE A 253 4.97 8.62 12.46
CA ILE A 253 5.72 8.14 13.63
C ILE A 253 6.89 9.08 13.92
N VAL A 254 7.64 9.45 12.88
CA VAL A 254 8.77 10.39 13.01
C VAL A 254 8.28 11.75 13.53
N LEU A 255 7.18 12.27 12.98
CA LEU A 255 6.56 13.51 13.47
C LEU A 255 6.17 13.42 14.95
N SER A 256 5.53 12.33 15.37
CA SER A 256 5.11 12.13 16.76
C SER A 256 6.31 12.03 17.73
N GLN A 257 7.41 11.42 17.32
CA GLN A 257 8.62 11.34 18.14
C GLN A 257 9.35 12.69 18.25
N MET A 258 9.36 13.49 17.18
CA MET A 258 9.95 14.83 17.19
C MET A 258 9.22 15.76 18.15
N ASP A 259 7.90 15.64 18.29
CA ASP A 259 7.13 16.42 19.25
C ASP A 259 7.43 16.00 20.71
N ASN A 260 7.54 14.71 21.00
CA ASN A 260 7.79 14.20 22.36
C ASN A 260 9.18 14.53 22.90
N SER A 261 10.23 14.42 22.08
CA SER A 261 11.61 14.69 22.49
C SER A 261 11.84 16.15 22.93
N ARG A 262 11.17 17.10 22.27
CA ARG A 262 11.36 18.54 22.52
C ARG A 262 10.54 19.07 23.69
N LEU A 263 9.41 18.44 24.02
CA LEU A 263 8.68 18.74 25.26
C LEU A 263 9.51 18.40 26.50
N ASN A 264 10.32 17.34 26.43
CA ASN A 264 11.20 16.93 27.52
C ASN A 264 12.37 17.92 27.73
N GLU A 265 12.87 18.57 26.67
CA GLU A 265 13.90 19.62 26.74
C GLU A 265 13.36 20.94 27.31
N GLU A 266 12.13 21.35 26.92
CA GLU A 266 11.50 22.55 27.49
C GLU A 266 11.23 22.37 29.00
N CYS A 267 10.85 21.18 29.46
CA CYS A 267 10.58 20.92 30.88
C CYS A 267 11.86 20.82 31.75
N THR A 268 13.02 20.48 31.17
CA THR A 268 14.30 20.43 31.89
C THR A 268 15.01 21.78 31.95
N SER A 269 14.69 22.73 31.05
CA SER A 269 15.29 24.06 31.05
C SER A 269 14.62 25.08 31.98
N GLY A 270 13.53 24.73 32.67
CA GLY A 270 12.97 25.58 33.74
C GLY A 270 11.81 24.94 34.50
N GLN A 271 12.01 24.65 35.79
CA GLN A 271 10.93 24.43 36.77
C GLN A 271 10.64 25.74 37.54
N PRO A 272 9.43 25.96 38.12
CA PRO A 272 8.40 24.97 38.47
C PRO A 272 6.92 25.27 38.09
N GLN A 273 6.10 24.19 38.09
CA GLN A 273 4.72 24.09 38.64
C GLN A 273 3.40 24.26 37.85
N ALA A 274 3.31 24.23 36.50
CA ALA A 274 2.00 24.43 35.82
C ALA A 274 1.51 23.34 34.84
N VAL A 275 2.10 22.13 34.80
CA VAL A 275 1.81 21.14 33.73
C VAL A 275 0.76 20.07 34.11
N THR A 276 0.21 20.09 35.33
CA THR A 276 -0.89 19.18 35.70
C THR A 276 -2.23 19.48 35.01
N LEU A 277 -2.39 20.64 34.36
CA LEU A 277 -3.70 21.09 33.83
C LEU A 277 -4.03 20.68 32.38
N TRP A 278 -3.06 20.22 31.57
CA TRP A 278 -3.32 19.87 30.16
C TRP A 278 -3.65 18.39 29.94
N SER A 279 -3.37 17.51 30.91
CA SER A 279 -3.77 16.10 30.82
C SER A 279 -5.25 15.85 31.15
N GLU A 280 -5.90 16.75 31.89
CA GLU A 280 -7.34 16.61 32.24
C GLU A 280 -8.27 17.06 31.10
N ASN A 281 -7.85 18.00 30.23
CA ASN A 281 -8.73 18.54 29.18
C ASN A 281 -8.91 17.63 27.95
N ILE A 282 -8.05 16.62 27.76
CA ILE A 282 -8.25 15.61 26.70
C ILE A 282 -9.24 14.53 27.14
N TYR A 283 -9.38 14.29 28.45
CA TYR A 283 -10.39 13.35 28.97
C TYR A 283 -11.80 13.98 29.07
N PHE A 284 -11.91 15.29 29.27
CA PHE A 284 -13.23 15.95 29.42
C PHE A 284 -14.05 16.12 28.13
N SER A 285 -13.45 15.99 26.93
CA SER A 285 -14.21 16.08 25.66
C SER A 285 -15.00 14.80 25.32
N THR A 286 -15.00 13.78 26.18
CA THR A 286 -15.69 12.49 25.89
C THR A 286 -16.93 12.25 26.76
N ILE A 287 -17.32 13.17 27.66
CA ILE A 287 -18.38 12.90 28.66
C ILE A 287 -19.66 13.75 28.54
N ASP A 288 -19.69 14.86 27.79
CA ASP A 288 -20.91 15.69 27.70
C ASP A 288 -21.82 15.36 26.49
N MET A 289 -22.10 14.08 26.21
CA MET A 289 -23.00 13.68 25.12
C MET A 289 -24.21 12.83 25.54
N ASP A 290 -24.63 12.87 26.81
CA ASP A 290 -25.90 12.26 27.24
C ASP A 290 -26.51 13.03 28.41
N THR A 291 -27.37 14.01 28.13
CA THR A 291 -28.52 14.42 28.98
C THR A 291 -29.28 15.56 28.30
N ASP A 292 -30.08 15.23 27.29
CA ASP A 292 -31.20 16.08 26.87
C ASP A 292 -32.32 15.22 26.26
N GLU A 293 -32.71 14.17 27.00
CA GLU A 293 -34.02 13.54 26.86
C GLU A 293 -34.91 14.01 28.02
N GLY A 294 -35.76 15.01 27.75
CA GLY A 294 -36.90 15.29 28.61
C GLY A 294 -37.35 16.74 28.61
N ALA A 295 -38.28 17.07 27.69
CA ALA A 295 -39.53 17.79 28.00
C ALA A 295 -40.09 18.48 26.74
N ILE A 296 -40.93 17.78 25.98
CA ILE A 296 -42.02 18.47 25.27
C ILE A 296 -43.30 17.64 25.48
N SER A 297 -44.25 18.32 26.12
CA SER A 297 -45.65 18.02 26.32
C SER A 297 -46.44 17.86 25.02
#